data_AF-A0A815TG87-F1
#
_entry.id   AF-A0A815TG87-F1
#
_cell.length_a   1.000
_cell.length_b   1.000
_cell.length_c   1.000
_cell.angle_alpha   90.00
_cell.angle_beta   90.00
_cell.angle_gamma   90.00
#
_symmetry.space_group_name_H-M   'P 1'
#
loop_
_entity.id
_entity.type
_entity.pdbx_description
1 polymer ?
#
loop_
_entity_poly.entity_id
_entity_poly.type
_entity_poly.pdbx_seq_one_letter_code
_entity_poly.pdbx_strand_id
1 'polypeptide(L)'
;MANDNNQTAEQFCRYVCIKNLPFGITAREISEFFEQFGTIMNLYLKRRVAKDSLISLPNPLVTLVFPDQGSVDEIMAARPFVMGGCQLFVRRCLPINAKYPTEPFFSTRKMLVRLQSEKIDDSLPDDKSIIQYLSHAGGKIEHFERLDNKTVLVKFDDYDPVDICCLSRPHFIGNQSIEIEKCTDENLARNPTGLQQKSNFDIDNEIMDTVSPSIPILSIDDQMAQIRSTHNDMTQRLEREHEQLVSSLAAEWEKVAKKRIRLQRLTLDFKQESERLEVEKRKWQKLYSESLKEKPIIKTQGESKLSDAYQKYIQTKEKYDQLIQNIQK
;
A
#
# COMPACT_ATOMS: atom_id res chain seq x y z
N MET A 1 15.78 -10.64 12.00
CA MET A 1 15.54 -10.77 10.55
C MET A 1 16.12 -9.53 9.91
N ALA A 2 17.09 -9.71 9.01
CA ALA A 2 17.96 -8.64 8.53
C ALA A 2 17.18 -7.55 7.79
N ASN A 3 17.34 -6.29 8.24
CA ASN A 3 16.95 -5.11 7.48
C ASN A 3 18.01 -4.89 6.39
N ASP A 4 17.81 -5.48 5.21
CA ASP A 4 18.51 -5.08 3.98
C ASP A 4 17.96 -3.73 3.52
N ASN A 5 18.37 -2.64 4.19
CA ASN A 5 17.92 -1.27 3.91
C ASN A 5 18.84 -0.51 2.93
N ASN A 6 19.75 -1.18 2.23
CA ASN A 6 20.64 -0.55 1.24
C ASN A 6 20.13 -0.73 -0.20
N GLN A 7 18.83 -0.51 -0.44
CA GLN A 7 18.33 -0.41 -1.81
C GLN A 7 18.70 0.97 -2.37
N THR A 8 19.60 1.01 -3.35
CA THR A 8 20.03 2.25 -4.03
C THR A 8 18.95 2.73 -5.00
N ALA A 9 18.93 4.03 -5.32
CA ALA A 9 17.97 4.62 -6.26
C ALA A 9 17.95 3.90 -7.62
N GLU A 10 19.10 3.43 -8.09
CA GLU A 10 19.25 2.63 -9.32
C GLU A 10 18.49 1.30 -9.29
N GLN A 11 18.25 0.72 -8.12
CA GLN A 11 17.43 -0.48 -8.00
C GLN A 11 15.95 -0.17 -8.21
N PHE A 12 15.48 1.00 -7.76
CA PHE A 12 14.08 1.40 -7.81
C PHE A 12 13.56 1.62 -9.23
N CYS A 13 14.42 1.88 -10.22
CA CYS A 13 14.02 1.97 -11.64
C CYS A 13 13.36 0.68 -12.16
N ARG A 14 13.60 -0.45 -11.49
CA ARG A 14 13.06 -1.77 -11.83
C ARG A 14 11.82 -2.15 -11.03
N TYR A 15 11.32 -1.24 -10.19
CA TYR A 15 10.26 -1.52 -9.23
C TYR A 15 8.99 -0.76 -9.62
N VAL A 16 7.89 -1.51 -9.72
CA VAL A 16 6.56 -0.94 -9.98
C VAL A 16 5.61 -1.25 -8.83
N CYS A 17 4.82 -0.27 -8.45
CA CYS A 17 3.83 -0.34 -7.38
C CYS A 17 2.43 -0.36 -7.97
N ILE A 18 1.63 -1.34 -7.57
CA ILE A 18 0.26 -1.54 -8.02
C ILE A 18 -0.69 -1.42 -6.81
N LYS A 19 -1.75 -0.64 -6.97
CA LYS A 19 -2.79 -0.37 -5.99
C LYS A 19 -4.17 -0.67 -6.58
N ASN A 20 -5.17 -0.76 -5.70
CA ASN A 20 -6.58 -1.00 -6.04
C ASN A 20 -6.83 -2.34 -6.75
N LEU A 21 -6.08 -3.35 -6.33
CA LEU A 21 -6.28 -4.73 -6.74
C LEU A 21 -7.57 -5.30 -6.12
N PRO A 22 -8.26 -6.24 -6.81
CA PRO A 22 -9.49 -6.83 -6.30
C PRO A 22 -9.27 -7.60 -4.99
N PHE A 23 -10.32 -7.65 -4.17
CA PHE A 23 -10.28 -8.38 -2.91
C PHE A 23 -10.11 -9.88 -3.17
N GLY A 24 -9.12 -10.49 -2.51
CA GLY A 24 -8.85 -11.93 -2.66
C GLY A 24 -7.84 -12.29 -3.75
N ILE A 25 -7.34 -11.31 -4.54
CA ILE A 25 -6.32 -11.58 -5.57
C ILE A 25 -5.11 -12.32 -4.97
N THR A 26 -4.63 -13.30 -5.72
CA THR A 26 -3.46 -14.10 -5.36
C THR A 26 -2.20 -13.57 -6.03
N ALA A 27 -1.04 -13.83 -5.44
CA ALA A 27 0.25 -13.49 -6.06
C ALA A 27 0.39 -14.14 -7.46
N ARG A 28 -0.15 -15.35 -7.63
CA ARG A 28 -0.14 -16.08 -8.90
C ARG A 28 -0.89 -15.35 -10.00
N GLU A 29 -2.13 -14.92 -9.74
CA GLU A 29 -2.94 -14.18 -10.72
C GLU A 29 -2.28 -12.85 -11.11
N ILE A 30 -1.64 -12.16 -10.14
CA ILE A 30 -0.90 -10.93 -10.42
C ILE A 30 0.32 -11.22 -11.29
N SER A 31 1.08 -12.27 -10.98
CA SER A 31 2.23 -12.68 -11.78
C SER A 31 1.82 -13.02 -13.21
N GLU A 32 0.83 -13.88 -13.38
CA GLU A 32 0.32 -14.29 -14.71
C GLU A 32 -0.14 -13.07 -15.54
N PHE A 33 -0.73 -12.05 -14.91
CA PHE A 33 -1.18 -10.85 -15.61
C PHE A 33 -0.04 -9.92 -16.05
N PHE A 34 1.02 -9.79 -15.25
CA PHE A 34 2.13 -8.86 -15.53
C PHE A 34 3.34 -9.54 -16.22
N GLU A 35 3.40 -10.87 -16.27
CA GLU A 35 4.46 -11.62 -16.97
C GLU A 35 4.53 -11.32 -18.47
N GLN A 36 3.44 -10.83 -19.08
CA GLN A 36 3.42 -10.40 -20.48
C GLN A 36 4.38 -9.24 -20.78
N PHE A 37 4.76 -8.45 -19.76
CA PHE A 37 5.69 -7.32 -19.88
C PHE A 37 7.13 -7.68 -19.51
N GLY A 38 7.39 -8.92 -19.08
CA GLY A 38 8.71 -9.37 -18.68
C GLY A 38 8.69 -10.35 -17.51
N THR A 39 9.83 -11.01 -17.28
CA THR A 39 9.99 -11.96 -16.19
C THR A 39 9.99 -11.24 -14.85
N ILE A 40 9.05 -11.58 -13.95
CA ILE A 40 8.99 -10.99 -12.61
C ILE A 40 10.05 -11.66 -11.72
N MET A 41 11.01 -10.89 -11.20
CA MET A 41 12.01 -11.40 -10.26
C MET A 41 11.43 -11.61 -8.86
N ASN A 42 10.78 -10.59 -8.33
CA ASN A 42 10.18 -10.62 -6.99
C ASN A 42 8.79 -9.98 -7.02
N LEU A 43 7.88 -10.55 -6.23
CA LEU A 43 6.55 -10.02 -5.99
C LEU A 43 6.33 -9.88 -4.48
N TYR A 44 6.10 -8.64 -4.04
CA TYR A 44 5.80 -8.32 -2.65
C TYR A 44 4.34 -7.90 -2.52
N LEU A 45 3.49 -8.83 -2.07
CA LEU A 45 2.08 -8.58 -1.79
C LEU A 45 1.89 -8.12 -0.34
N LYS A 46 1.77 -6.81 -0.13
CA LYS A 46 1.48 -6.23 1.18
C LYS A 46 -0.03 -6.08 1.35
N ARG A 47 -0.63 -7.02 2.08
CA ARG A 47 -2.02 -6.89 2.54
C ARG A 47 -2.09 -5.75 3.55
N ARG A 48 -3.01 -4.80 3.33
CA ARG A 48 -3.28 -3.75 4.30
C ARG A 48 -4.01 -4.38 5.48
N VAL A 49 -3.60 -4.04 6.70
CA VAL A 49 -4.26 -4.49 7.93
C VAL A 49 -4.76 -3.23 8.63
N ALA A 50 -5.98 -3.25 9.16
CA ALA A 50 -6.50 -2.09 9.88
C ALA A 50 -5.63 -1.84 11.13
N LYS A 51 -5.35 -0.56 11.46
CA LYS A 51 -4.48 -0.20 12.60
C LYS A 51 -4.91 -0.89 13.92
N ASP A 52 -6.21 -1.13 14.08
CA ASP A 52 -6.81 -1.65 15.32
C ASP A 52 -7.40 -3.07 15.17
N SER A 53 -7.15 -3.78 14.07
CA SER A 53 -7.64 -5.16 13.90
C SER A 53 -6.78 -5.96 12.93
N LEU A 54 -6.62 -7.26 13.16
CA LEU A 54 -5.97 -8.20 12.23
C LEU A 54 -6.74 -8.43 10.91
N ILE A 55 -7.86 -7.71 10.70
CA ILE A 55 -8.64 -7.79 9.47
C ILE A 55 -7.86 -7.15 8.33
N SER A 56 -7.65 -7.95 7.27
CA SER A 56 -7.07 -7.45 6.02
C SER A 56 -8.07 -6.52 5.35
N LEU A 57 -7.66 -5.28 5.12
CA LEU A 57 -8.40 -4.29 4.35
C LEU A 57 -8.39 -4.66 2.86
N PRO A 58 -9.45 -4.27 2.11
CA PRO A 58 -9.46 -4.38 0.66
C PRO A 58 -8.34 -3.53 0.04
N ASN A 59 -8.03 -3.82 -1.22
CA ASN A 59 -7.03 -3.12 -2.04
C ASN A 59 -5.60 -3.33 -1.52
N PRO A 60 -5.05 -4.57 -1.61
CA PRO A 60 -3.67 -4.81 -1.26
C PRO A 60 -2.73 -3.95 -2.12
N LEU A 61 -1.55 -3.67 -1.57
CA LEU A 61 -0.46 -3.01 -2.27
C LEU A 61 0.48 -4.09 -2.79
N VAL A 62 0.81 -4.05 -4.07
CA VAL A 62 1.82 -4.95 -4.64
C VAL A 62 3.00 -4.14 -5.12
N THR A 63 4.19 -4.66 -4.88
CA THR A 63 5.40 -4.22 -5.56
C THR A 63 5.94 -5.37 -6.40
N LEU A 64 6.11 -5.13 -7.69
CA LEU A 64 6.79 -6.05 -8.61
C LEU A 64 8.20 -5.53 -8.88
N VAL A 65 9.14 -6.46 -9.00
CA VAL A 65 10.53 -6.18 -9.34
C VAL A 65 10.88 -6.93 -10.62
N PHE A 66 11.42 -6.20 -11.58
CA PHE A 66 11.86 -6.73 -12.88
C PHE A 66 13.39 -6.76 -13.00
N PRO A 67 13.95 -7.53 -13.93
CA PRO A 67 15.38 -7.54 -14.23
C PRO A 67 15.87 -6.20 -14.78
N ASP A 68 15.05 -5.57 -15.62
CA ASP A 68 15.34 -4.36 -16.37
C ASP A 68 14.25 -3.28 -16.18
N GLN A 69 14.62 -2.03 -16.47
CA GLN A 69 13.69 -0.90 -16.44
C GLN A 69 12.71 -0.92 -17.64
N GLY A 70 13.08 -1.54 -18.76
CA GLY A 70 12.25 -1.58 -19.97
C GLY A 70 10.89 -2.23 -19.71
N SER A 71 10.87 -3.31 -18.94
CA SER A 71 9.64 -3.96 -18.48
C SER A 71 8.71 -3.00 -17.73
N VAL A 72 9.28 -2.11 -16.89
CA VAL A 72 8.51 -1.10 -16.16
C VAL A 72 7.99 -0.03 -17.11
N ASP A 73 8.81 0.41 -18.07
CA ASP A 73 8.43 1.40 -19.08
C ASP A 73 7.26 0.89 -19.95
N GLU A 74 7.29 -0.38 -20.37
CA GLU A 74 6.21 -1.03 -21.12
C GLU A 74 4.92 -1.11 -20.29
N ILE A 75 5.01 -1.48 -19.00
CA ILE A 75 3.87 -1.47 -18.09
C ILE A 75 3.27 -0.07 -17.97
N MET A 76 4.12 0.95 -17.78
CA MET A 76 3.66 2.32 -17.64
C MET A 76 3.04 2.85 -18.94
N ALA A 77 3.52 2.43 -20.11
CA ALA A 77 2.95 2.79 -21.40
C ALA A 77 1.61 2.09 -21.70
N ALA A 78 1.40 0.86 -21.20
CA ALA A 78 0.20 0.07 -21.44
C ALA A 78 -0.99 0.41 -20.52
N ARG A 79 -0.85 1.39 -19.62
CA ARG A 79 -1.96 1.90 -18.79
C ARG A 79 -3.08 2.47 -19.67
N PRO A 80 -4.37 2.37 -19.26
CA PRO A 80 -4.86 1.89 -17.96
C PRO A 80 -5.08 0.37 -17.91
N PHE A 81 -4.94 -0.23 -16.71
CA PHE A 81 -5.21 -1.64 -16.48
C PHE A 81 -6.50 -1.87 -15.71
N VAL A 82 -7.21 -2.95 -16.05
CA VAL A 82 -8.41 -3.42 -15.34
C VAL A 82 -8.26 -4.90 -15.02
N MET A 83 -8.51 -5.28 -13.77
CA MET A 83 -8.44 -6.67 -13.30
C MET A 83 -9.61 -6.95 -12.36
N GLY A 84 -10.41 -7.99 -12.66
CA GLY A 84 -11.57 -8.35 -11.83
C GLY A 84 -12.61 -7.22 -11.68
N GLY A 85 -12.76 -6.37 -12.71
CA GLY A 85 -13.62 -5.19 -12.66
C GLY A 85 -13.05 -4.00 -11.86
N CYS A 86 -11.87 -4.11 -11.28
CA CYS A 86 -11.18 -3.01 -10.60
C CYS A 86 -10.15 -2.36 -11.53
N GLN A 87 -10.21 -1.03 -11.68
CA GLN A 87 -9.16 -0.27 -12.36
C GLN A 87 -7.93 -0.18 -11.45
N LEU A 88 -6.79 -0.67 -11.94
CA LEU A 88 -5.55 -0.67 -11.17
C LEU A 88 -4.88 0.69 -11.24
N PHE A 89 -4.28 1.11 -10.12
CA PHE A 89 -3.38 2.27 -10.09
C PHE A 89 -1.94 1.78 -10.08
N VAL A 90 -1.24 2.01 -11.17
CA VAL A 90 0.15 1.57 -11.38
C VAL A 90 1.06 2.79 -11.41
N ARG A 91 2.18 2.72 -10.68
CA ARG A 91 3.16 3.81 -10.56
C ARG A 91 4.55 3.24 -10.32
N ARG A 92 5.59 4.03 -10.58
CA ARG A 92 6.96 3.64 -10.19
C ARG A 92 7.12 3.68 -8.67
N CYS A 93 7.95 2.78 -8.14
CA CYS A 93 8.39 2.87 -6.75
C CYS A 93 9.48 3.94 -6.65
N LEU A 94 9.40 4.80 -5.63
CA LEU A 94 10.47 5.73 -5.31
C LEU A 94 11.14 5.31 -4.00
N PRO A 95 12.47 5.52 -3.85
CA PRO A 95 13.14 5.33 -2.57
C PRO A 95 12.61 6.33 -1.53
N ILE A 96 12.53 5.89 -0.28
CA ILE A 96 12.22 6.80 0.83
C ILE A 96 13.48 7.63 1.13
N ASN A 97 13.42 8.92 0.80
CA ASN A 97 14.47 9.88 1.07
C ASN A 97 14.11 10.68 2.32
N ALA A 98 15.07 10.91 3.23
CA ALA A 98 14.87 11.76 4.41
C ALA A 98 14.45 13.19 4.04
N LYS A 99 14.92 13.70 2.90
CA LYS A 99 14.56 15.02 2.37
C LYS A 99 13.14 15.06 1.80
N TYR A 100 12.65 13.94 1.25
CA TYR A 100 11.33 13.84 0.63
C TYR A 100 10.56 12.61 1.15
N PRO A 101 10.16 12.61 2.44
CA PRO A 101 9.60 11.42 3.07
C PRO A 101 8.21 11.05 2.52
N THR A 102 7.50 12.01 1.93
CA THR A 102 6.11 11.84 1.45
C THR A 102 6.03 11.50 -0.04
N GLU A 103 7.03 11.87 -0.85
CA GLU A 103 7.06 11.66 -2.31
C GLU A 103 6.77 10.23 -2.77
N PRO A 104 7.27 9.17 -2.10
CA PRO A 104 7.02 7.80 -2.52
C PRO A 104 5.59 7.34 -2.34
N PHE A 105 4.70 8.13 -1.73
CA PHE A 105 3.35 7.69 -1.37
C PHE A 105 2.24 8.28 -2.24
N PHE A 106 2.51 9.35 -2.99
CA PHE A 106 1.53 10.01 -3.86
C PHE A 106 2.03 10.18 -5.29
N SER A 107 1.07 10.33 -6.20
CA SER A 107 1.30 10.58 -7.63
C SER A 107 0.79 11.98 -7.95
N THR A 108 1.57 12.74 -8.70
CA THR A 108 1.22 14.08 -9.16
C THR A 108 1.79 14.28 -10.56
N ARG A 109 1.15 15.14 -11.34
CA ARG A 109 1.66 15.57 -12.65
C ARG A 109 2.52 16.82 -12.56
N LYS A 110 2.66 17.38 -11.36
CA LYS A 110 3.28 18.68 -11.09
C LYS A 110 4.58 18.49 -10.33
N MET A 111 5.60 19.23 -10.70
CA MET A 111 6.89 19.23 -10.02
C MET A 111 7.52 20.61 -10.02
N LEU A 112 8.41 20.83 -9.07
CA LEU A 112 9.25 22.01 -8.97
C LEU A 112 10.67 21.65 -9.37
N VAL A 113 11.27 22.49 -10.19
CA VAL A 113 12.69 22.48 -10.51
C VAL A 113 13.32 23.67 -9.79
N ARG A 114 14.25 23.41 -8.88
CA ARG A 114 14.92 24.41 -8.06
C ARG A 114 16.43 24.39 -8.28
N LEU A 115 17.07 25.55 -8.26
CA LEU A 115 18.52 25.65 -8.29
C LEU A 115 19.12 25.29 -6.92
N GLN A 116 20.11 24.40 -6.91
CA GLN A 116 20.91 24.14 -5.72
C GLN A 116 22.14 25.05 -5.70
N SER A 117 21.92 26.32 -5.36
CA SER A 117 23.01 27.28 -5.12
C SER A 117 22.66 28.29 -4.04
N GLU A 118 23.62 28.53 -3.14
CA GLU A 118 23.54 29.54 -2.08
C GLU A 118 23.83 30.95 -2.60
N LYS A 119 24.45 31.10 -3.78
CA LYS A 119 24.75 32.41 -4.35
C LYS A 119 23.48 33.11 -4.79
N ILE A 120 23.34 34.38 -4.46
CA ILE A 120 22.13 35.17 -4.75
C ILE A 120 21.97 35.40 -6.25
N ASP A 121 23.08 35.65 -6.96
CA ASP A 121 23.08 35.99 -8.38
C ASP A 121 22.94 34.77 -9.31
N ASP A 122 23.03 33.55 -8.77
CA ASP A 122 22.86 32.36 -9.58
C ASP A 122 21.39 32.19 -9.95
N SER A 123 21.16 31.93 -11.24
CA SER A 123 19.83 31.68 -11.81
C SER A 123 19.82 30.34 -12.53
N LEU A 124 18.66 29.70 -12.56
CA LEU A 124 18.41 28.52 -13.38
C LEU A 124 18.71 28.80 -14.86
N PRO A 125 19.05 27.77 -15.66
CA PRO A 125 19.26 27.94 -17.09
C PRO A 125 18.00 28.45 -17.78
N ASP A 126 18.13 28.86 -19.04
CA ASP A 126 17.00 29.31 -19.83
C ASP A 126 15.92 28.23 -20.00
N ASP A 127 14.68 28.67 -20.20
CA ASP A 127 13.51 27.78 -20.27
C ASP A 127 13.67 26.68 -21.32
N LYS A 128 14.31 26.97 -22.47
CA LYS A 128 14.52 25.99 -23.53
C LYS A 128 15.46 24.88 -23.08
N SER A 129 16.56 25.21 -22.40
CA SER A 129 17.47 24.21 -21.84
C SER A 129 16.80 23.32 -20.81
N ILE A 130 15.94 23.89 -19.95
CA ILE A 130 15.18 23.13 -18.96
C ILE A 130 14.18 22.20 -19.65
N ILE A 131 13.40 22.71 -20.60
CA ILE A 131 12.42 21.91 -21.35
C ILE A 131 13.12 20.78 -22.12
N GLN A 132 14.24 21.08 -22.77
CA GLN A 132 15.04 20.07 -23.48
C GLN A 132 15.57 19.00 -22.52
N TYR A 133 16.08 19.39 -21.36
CA TYR A 133 16.53 18.44 -20.33
C TYR A 133 15.38 17.54 -19.87
N LEU A 134 14.22 18.13 -19.57
CA LEU A 134 13.06 17.39 -19.10
C LEU A 134 12.42 16.48 -20.17
N SER A 135 12.64 16.75 -21.45
CA SER A 135 12.08 15.91 -22.53
C SER A 135 12.55 14.45 -22.49
N HIS A 136 13.70 14.17 -21.86
CA HIS A 136 14.22 12.81 -21.68
C HIS A 136 13.34 11.94 -20.76
N ALA A 137 12.54 12.54 -19.88
CA ALA A 137 11.64 11.81 -19.00
C ALA A 137 10.39 11.28 -19.73
N GLY A 138 10.18 11.69 -20.99
CA GLY A 138 8.97 11.40 -21.74
C GLY A 138 7.77 12.24 -21.33
N GLY A 139 6.62 11.98 -21.96
CA GLY A 139 5.39 12.76 -21.77
C GLY A 139 5.44 14.17 -22.37
N LYS A 140 4.30 14.86 -22.33
CA LYS A 140 4.15 16.22 -22.84
C LYS A 140 4.05 17.20 -21.67
N ILE A 141 4.82 18.28 -21.71
CA ILE A 141 4.66 19.39 -20.76
C ILE A 141 3.38 20.16 -21.13
N GLU A 142 2.38 20.13 -20.24
CA GLU A 142 1.12 20.88 -20.36
C GLU A 142 1.29 22.33 -19.92
N HIS A 143 2.07 22.57 -18.86
CA HIS A 143 2.26 23.89 -18.28
C HIS A 143 3.71 24.06 -17.80
N PHE A 144 4.26 25.23 -18.07
CA PHE A 144 5.60 25.61 -17.66
C PHE A 144 5.57 27.06 -17.20
N GLU A 145 5.97 27.31 -15.96
CA GLU A 145 5.89 28.62 -15.32
C GLU A 145 7.14 28.86 -14.50
N ARG A 146 7.91 29.88 -14.88
CA ARG A 146 9.03 30.35 -14.09
C ARG A 146 8.51 31.24 -12.96
N LEU A 147 8.60 30.75 -11.72
CA LEU A 147 8.11 31.47 -10.55
C LEU A 147 9.11 32.56 -10.13
N ASP A 148 10.40 32.23 -10.17
CA ASP A 148 11.50 33.14 -9.87
C ASP A 148 12.79 32.70 -10.60
N ASN A 149 13.91 33.37 -10.34
CA ASN A 149 15.20 33.05 -10.96
C ASN A 149 15.75 31.67 -10.60
N LYS A 150 15.26 31.06 -9.52
CA LYS A 150 15.75 29.81 -8.94
C LYS A 150 14.72 28.68 -8.97
N THR A 151 13.47 28.95 -9.34
CA THR A 151 12.34 28.02 -9.21
C THR A 151 11.45 28.06 -10.45
N VAL A 152 11.20 26.88 -11.00
CA VAL A 152 10.26 26.67 -12.11
C VAL A 152 9.22 25.62 -11.71
N LEU A 153 7.96 25.89 -11.98
CA LEU A 153 6.85 24.94 -11.88
C LEU A 153 6.61 24.30 -13.25
N VAL A 154 6.60 22.96 -13.27
CA VAL A 154 6.34 22.18 -14.49
C VAL A 154 5.18 21.23 -14.22
N LYS A 155 4.27 21.15 -15.18
CA LYS A 155 3.18 20.17 -15.20
C LYS A 155 3.23 19.35 -16.48
N PHE A 156 3.25 18.03 -16.33
CA PHE A 156 3.12 17.09 -17.42
C PHE A 156 1.66 16.68 -17.65
N ASP A 157 1.42 16.04 -18.79
CA ASP A 157 0.18 15.37 -19.13
C ASP A 157 -0.07 14.12 -18.26
N ASP A 158 0.99 13.44 -17.84
CA ASP A 158 0.98 12.26 -16.99
C ASP A 158 1.87 12.41 -15.73
N TYR A 159 1.70 11.53 -14.75
CA TYR A 159 2.52 11.47 -13.53
C TYR A 159 3.80 10.64 -13.70
N ASP A 160 3.88 9.78 -14.71
CA ASP A 160 5.06 8.93 -14.93
C ASP A 160 6.36 9.72 -15.19
N PRO A 161 6.37 10.76 -16.05
CA PRO A 161 7.57 11.58 -16.26
C PRO A 161 8.09 12.22 -14.96
N VAL A 162 7.18 12.60 -14.06
CA VAL A 162 7.54 13.15 -12.75
C VAL A 162 8.23 12.10 -11.89
N ASP A 163 7.71 10.88 -11.85
CA ASP A 163 8.32 9.76 -11.12
C ASP A 163 9.71 9.41 -11.70
N ILE A 164 9.86 9.42 -13.04
CA ILE A 164 11.14 9.21 -13.73
C ILE A 164 12.14 10.29 -13.31
N CYS A 165 11.77 11.57 -13.35
CA CYS A 165 12.64 12.65 -12.88
C CYS A 165 13.07 12.40 -11.42
N CYS A 166 12.16 12.09 -10.51
CA CYS A 166 12.52 11.82 -9.11
C CYS A 166 13.48 10.63 -8.92
N LEU A 167 13.46 9.63 -9.81
CA LEU A 167 14.37 8.48 -9.79
C LEU A 167 15.76 8.83 -10.35
N SER A 168 15.84 9.72 -11.32
CA SER A 168 17.10 10.09 -12.00
C SER A 168 17.94 11.13 -11.25
N ARG A 169 17.71 11.32 -9.94
CA ARG A 169 18.54 12.19 -9.10
C ARG A 169 19.95 11.59 -8.94
N PRO A 170 21.02 12.42 -8.85
CA PRO A 170 21.04 13.88 -8.91
C PRO A 170 20.91 14.44 -10.34
N HIS A 171 20.47 15.69 -10.47
CA HIS A 171 20.23 16.33 -11.76
C HIS A 171 21.18 17.49 -12.02
N PHE A 172 21.64 17.58 -13.27
CA PHE A 172 22.51 18.66 -13.74
C PHE A 172 22.01 19.16 -15.09
N ILE A 173 21.90 20.48 -15.24
CA ILE A 173 21.67 21.13 -16.52
C ILE A 173 22.88 22.02 -16.81
N GLY A 174 23.71 21.61 -17.77
CA GLY A 174 25.04 22.20 -17.96
C GLY A 174 25.90 22.01 -16.71
N ASN A 175 26.40 23.11 -16.14
CA ASN A 175 27.22 23.10 -14.92
C ASN A 175 26.42 23.40 -13.65
N GLN A 176 25.09 23.47 -13.73
CA GLN A 176 24.24 23.84 -12.59
C GLN A 176 23.57 22.59 -12.00
N SER A 177 23.74 22.40 -10.68
CA SER A 177 23.02 21.38 -9.92
C SER A 177 21.59 21.84 -9.67
N ILE A 178 20.63 21.01 -10.05
CA ILE A 178 19.21 21.30 -9.84
C ILE A 178 18.57 20.23 -8.96
N GLU A 179 17.50 20.63 -8.32
CA GLU A 179 16.69 19.82 -7.44
C GLU A 179 15.29 19.71 -8.03
N ILE A 180 14.82 18.48 -8.19
CA ILE A 180 13.45 18.21 -8.62
C ILE A 180 12.68 17.71 -7.43
N GLU A 181 11.50 18.26 -7.17
CA GLU A 181 10.59 17.88 -6.08
C GLU A 181 9.16 17.75 -6.62
N LYS A 182 8.40 16.75 -6.17
CA LYS A 182 6.96 16.65 -6.49
C LYS A 182 6.19 17.80 -5.86
N CYS A 183 5.38 18.49 -6.65
CA CYS A 183 4.55 19.59 -6.16
C CYS A 183 3.20 19.03 -5.64
N THR A 184 2.96 19.19 -4.33
CA THR A 184 1.69 18.86 -3.67
C THR A 184 0.68 20.00 -3.75
N ASP A 185 1.13 21.24 -3.57
CA ASP A 185 0.30 22.45 -3.56
C ASP A 185 0.99 23.57 -4.35
N GLU A 186 0.35 24.01 -5.43
CA GLU A 186 0.86 25.10 -6.27
C GLU A 186 0.85 26.45 -5.55
N ASN A 187 -0.13 26.68 -4.67
CA ASN A 187 -0.25 27.96 -3.97
C ASN A 187 0.90 28.13 -2.98
N LEU A 188 1.27 27.04 -2.29
CA LEU A 188 2.48 26.99 -1.47
C LEU A 188 3.75 27.17 -2.31
N ALA A 189 3.78 26.61 -3.53
CA ALA A 189 4.93 26.76 -4.41
C ALA A 189 5.13 28.21 -4.88
N ARG A 190 4.03 28.93 -5.19
CA ARG A 190 4.06 30.35 -5.57
C ARG A 190 4.36 31.27 -4.38
N ASN A 191 4.00 30.86 -3.16
CA ASN A 191 4.15 31.65 -1.93
C ASN A 191 4.86 30.85 -0.82
N PRO A 192 6.18 30.58 -0.96
CA PRO A 192 6.92 29.74 -0.01
C PRO A 192 7.00 30.33 1.42
N THR A 193 6.74 31.63 1.59
CA THR A 193 6.73 32.34 2.88
C THR A 193 5.52 32.03 3.77
N GLY A 194 4.52 31.28 3.29
CA GLY A 194 3.27 31.01 4.01
C GLY A 194 3.36 30.02 5.19
N LEU A 195 4.52 29.38 5.43
CA LEU A 195 4.68 28.35 6.46
C LEU A 195 4.86 28.88 7.90
N GLN A 196 4.96 30.20 8.12
CA GLN A 196 4.96 30.76 9.48
C GLN A 196 3.61 31.29 9.97
N GLN A 197 2.57 31.35 9.13
CA GLN A 197 1.29 31.95 9.53
C GLN A 197 0.09 31.26 8.90
N LYS A 198 -0.16 29.97 9.20
CA LYS A 198 -1.49 29.37 9.01
C LYS A 198 -1.82 28.39 10.14
N SER A 199 -2.01 28.94 11.34
CA SER A 199 -3.17 28.57 12.15
C SER A 199 -4.09 29.78 12.18
N ASN A 200 -4.94 29.91 11.17
CA ASN A 200 -6.32 30.40 11.29
C ASN A 200 -6.99 30.37 9.92
N PHE A 201 -8.23 29.91 9.97
CA PHE A 201 -9.15 29.66 8.87
C PHE A 201 -9.39 30.89 7.99
N ASP A 202 -9.68 30.59 6.73
CA ASP A 202 -10.04 31.48 5.62
C ASP A 202 -11.26 32.38 5.92
N ILE A 203 -11.38 33.49 5.19
CA ILE A 203 -12.52 33.75 4.29
C ILE A 203 -12.12 34.87 3.30
N ASP A 204 -12.48 34.59 2.06
CA ASP A 204 -12.51 35.36 0.81
C ASP A 204 -12.65 36.88 0.91
N ASN A 205 -12.03 37.57 -0.06
CA ASN A 205 -12.67 38.70 -0.72
C ASN A 205 -12.10 38.87 -2.13
N GLU A 206 -12.92 38.52 -3.10
CA GLU A 206 -12.81 39.01 -4.47
C GLU A 206 -14.08 39.82 -4.76
N ILE A 207 -13.89 40.97 -5.42
CA ILE A 207 -14.82 41.65 -6.36
C ILE A 207 -15.54 42.96 -5.90
N MET A 208 -15.27 43.99 -6.72
CA MET A 208 -16.10 45.12 -7.22
C MET A 208 -15.89 46.56 -6.73
N ASP A 209 -15.50 47.35 -7.73
CA ASP A 209 -15.74 48.76 -7.97
C ASP A 209 -17.21 49.21 -7.79
N THR A 210 -17.35 50.48 -7.41
CA THR A 210 -18.43 51.46 -7.71
C THR A 210 -19.75 51.50 -6.90
N VAL A 211 -20.12 52.77 -6.64
CA VAL A 211 -21.44 53.36 -6.32
C VAL A 211 -21.85 53.45 -4.83
N SER A 212 -21.79 54.69 -4.32
CA SER A 212 -22.49 55.14 -3.10
C SER A 212 -24.01 54.97 -3.21
N PRO A 213 -24.66 54.59 -2.11
CA PRO A 213 -25.81 55.37 -1.68
C PRO A 213 -25.82 55.63 -0.16
N SER A 214 -26.37 56.79 0.19
CA SER A 214 -26.53 57.34 1.53
C SER A 214 -27.30 56.39 2.46
N ILE A 215 -26.65 55.89 3.51
CA ILE A 215 -27.30 55.11 4.59
C ILE A 215 -27.64 56.06 5.75
N PRO A 216 -28.83 55.95 6.38
CA PRO A 216 -29.21 56.77 7.52
C PRO A 216 -28.29 56.49 8.71
N ILE A 217 -27.81 57.54 9.37
CA ILE A 217 -26.95 57.44 10.56
C ILE A 217 -27.82 56.92 11.72
N LEU A 218 -27.74 55.62 12.00
CA LEU A 218 -28.26 55.00 13.22
C LEU A 218 -27.57 55.59 14.45
N SER A 219 -28.31 55.72 15.55
CA SER A 219 -27.76 56.16 16.83
C SER A 219 -26.64 55.21 17.28
N ILE A 220 -25.61 55.73 17.93
CA ILE A 220 -24.46 54.95 18.43
C ILE A 220 -24.95 53.81 19.35
N ASP A 221 -26.01 54.05 20.13
CA ASP A 221 -26.60 53.05 21.01
C ASP A 221 -27.24 51.89 20.23
N ASP A 222 -27.88 52.18 19.11
CA ASP A 222 -28.50 51.16 18.24
C ASP A 222 -27.43 50.33 17.51
N GLN A 223 -26.33 50.97 17.09
CA GLN A 223 -25.18 50.27 16.51
C GLN A 223 -24.52 49.33 17.53
N MET A 224 -24.35 49.78 18.77
CA MET A 224 -23.80 48.94 19.85
C MET A 224 -24.73 47.79 20.23
N ALA A 225 -26.05 48.02 20.23
CA ALA A 225 -27.04 46.96 20.45
C ALA A 225 -27.01 45.91 19.33
N GLN A 226 -26.92 46.34 18.07
CA GLN A 226 -26.82 45.45 16.92
C GLN A 226 -25.53 44.63 16.95
N ILE A 227 -24.39 45.24 17.26
CA ILE A 227 -23.11 44.53 17.41
C ILE A 227 -23.20 43.46 18.50
N ARG A 228 -23.74 43.79 19.68
CA ARG A 228 -23.93 42.82 20.77
C ARG A 228 -24.86 41.68 20.37
N SER A 229 -25.95 41.96 19.66
CA SER A 229 -26.85 40.92 19.14
C SER A 229 -26.11 40.00 18.18
N THR A 230 -25.40 40.54 17.20
CA THR A 230 -24.64 39.74 16.23
C THR A 230 -23.54 38.91 16.88
N HIS A 231 -22.87 39.45 17.91
CA HIS A 231 -21.87 38.72 18.66
C HIS A 231 -22.50 37.55 19.42
N ASN A 232 -23.61 37.77 20.11
CA ASN A 232 -24.31 36.71 20.84
C ASN A 232 -24.83 35.60 19.90
N ASP A 233 -25.38 35.97 18.75
CA ASP A 233 -25.84 35.00 17.74
C ASP A 233 -24.69 34.16 17.20
N MET A 234 -23.53 34.80 16.97
CA MET A 234 -22.31 34.13 16.55
C MET A 234 -21.79 33.18 17.62
N THR A 235 -21.75 33.61 18.89
CA THR A 235 -21.34 32.76 20.02
C THR A 235 -22.26 31.54 20.14
N GLN A 236 -23.59 31.72 20.12
CA GLN A 236 -24.53 30.61 20.18
C GLN A 236 -24.44 29.66 18.99
N ARG A 237 -24.07 30.17 17.81
CA ARG A 237 -23.82 29.32 16.64
C ARG A 237 -22.57 28.46 16.85
N LEU A 238 -21.48 29.07 17.31
CA LEU A 238 -20.23 28.36 17.61
C LEU A 238 -20.41 27.30 18.70
N GLU A 239 -21.18 27.62 19.75
CA GLU A 239 -21.52 26.66 20.80
C GLU A 239 -22.30 25.46 20.26
N ARG A 240 -23.32 25.69 19.42
CA ARG A 240 -24.07 24.60 18.77
C ARG A 240 -23.21 23.76 17.84
N GLU A 241 -22.33 24.37 17.05
CA GLU A 241 -21.39 23.66 16.18
C GLU A 241 -20.40 22.82 17.02
N HIS A 242 -19.91 23.37 18.13
CA HIS A 242 -19.06 22.65 19.06
C HIS A 242 -19.77 21.44 19.68
N GLU A 243 -21.01 21.60 20.17
CA GLU A 243 -21.82 20.52 20.71
C GLU A 243 -22.08 19.41 19.68
N GLN A 244 -22.36 19.78 18.42
CA GLN A 244 -22.54 18.81 17.33
C GLN A 244 -21.26 18.02 17.06
N LEU A 245 -20.10 18.68 17.03
CA LEU A 245 -18.82 18.00 16.86
C LEU A 245 -18.49 17.06 18.01
N VAL A 246 -18.72 17.50 19.26
CA VAL A 246 -18.52 16.66 20.45
C VAL A 246 -19.45 15.46 20.43
N SER A 247 -20.72 15.64 20.06
CA SER A 247 -21.70 14.55 19.94
C SER A 247 -21.32 13.55 18.85
N SER A 248 -20.91 14.04 17.67
CA SER A 248 -20.44 13.20 16.57
C SER A 248 -19.21 12.38 16.99
N LEU A 249 -18.24 13.03 17.64
CA LEU A 249 -17.04 12.38 18.12
C LEU A 249 -17.38 11.31 19.18
N ALA A 250 -18.28 11.59 20.12
CA ALA A 250 -18.74 10.62 21.10
C ALA A 250 -19.41 9.39 20.47
N ALA A 251 -20.24 9.59 19.43
CA ALA A 251 -20.86 8.49 18.70
C ALA A 251 -19.83 7.64 17.93
N GLU A 252 -18.79 8.25 17.37
CA GLU A 252 -17.68 7.51 16.75
C GLU A 252 -16.89 6.70 17.78
N TRP A 253 -16.60 7.27 18.94
CA TRP A 253 -15.94 6.58 20.04
C TRP A 253 -16.75 5.36 20.52
N GLU A 254 -18.07 5.49 20.63
CA GLU A 254 -18.94 4.36 20.99
C GLU A 254 -18.88 3.24 19.94
N LYS A 255 -18.87 3.58 18.65
CA LYS A 255 -18.71 2.60 17.55
C LYS A 255 -17.36 1.88 17.65
N VAL A 256 -16.28 2.60 17.94
CA VAL A 256 -14.94 2.01 18.13
C VAL A 256 -14.91 1.09 19.34
N ALA A 257 -15.49 1.51 20.47
CA ALA A 257 -15.58 0.69 21.68
C ALA A 257 -16.34 -0.62 21.44
N LYS A 258 -17.50 -0.57 20.77
CA LYS A 258 -18.27 -1.76 20.40
C LYS A 258 -17.48 -2.72 19.49
N LYS A 259 -16.75 -2.18 18.50
CA LYS A 259 -15.87 -2.98 17.63
C LYS A 259 -14.75 -3.66 18.43
N ARG A 260 -14.12 -2.93 19.36
CA ARG A 260 -13.06 -3.48 20.23
C ARG A 260 -13.55 -4.62 21.11
N ILE A 261 -14.72 -4.47 21.74
CA ILE A 261 -15.34 -5.54 22.55
C ILE A 261 -15.63 -6.78 21.70
N ARG A 262 -16.16 -6.59 20.48
CA ARG A 262 -16.41 -7.69 19.54
C ARG A 262 -15.12 -8.42 19.15
N LEU A 263 -14.05 -7.68 18.87
CA LEU A 263 -12.74 -8.26 18.54
C LEU A 263 -12.15 -9.03 19.73
N GLN A 264 -12.28 -8.51 20.96
CA GLN A 264 -11.82 -9.22 22.15
C GLN A 264 -12.54 -10.56 22.35
N ARG A 265 -13.85 -10.63 22.09
CA ARG A 265 -14.60 -11.89 22.12
C ARG A 265 -14.11 -12.87 21.06
N LEU A 266 -13.96 -12.42 19.82
CA LEU A 266 -13.44 -13.27 18.73
C LEU A 266 -12.04 -13.83 19.02
N THR A 267 -11.16 -13.02 19.62
CA THR A 267 -9.82 -13.48 20.02
C THR A 267 -9.88 -14.54 21.13
N LEU A 268 -10.83 -14.41 22.07
CA LEU A 268 -11.05 -15.40 23.12
C LEU A 268 -11.57 -16.72 22.52
N ASP A 269 -12.55 -16.64 21.63
CA ASP A 269 -13.13 -17.80 20.95
C ASP A 269 -12.06 -18.53 20.10
N PHE A 270 -11.23 -17.78 19.38
CA PHE A 270 -10.11 -18.33 18.61
C PHE A 270 -9.09 -19.05 19.51
N LYS A 271 -8.77 -18.48 20.67
CA LYS A 271 -7.86 -19.10 21.64
C LYS A 271 -8.43 -20.42 22.17
N GLN A 272 -9.71 -20.45 22.53
CA GLN A 272 -10.39 -21.65 23.01
C GLN A 272 -10.41 -22.76 21.94
N GLU A 273 -10.72 -22.42 20.69
CA GLU A 273 -10.73 -23.40 19.60
C GLU A 273 -9.32 -23.90 19.28
N SER A 274 -8.30 -23.03 19.35
CA SER A 274 -6.90 -23.44 19.19
C SER A 274 -6.46 -24.42 20.29
N GLU A 275 -6.87 -24.22 21.53
CA GLU A 275 -6.58 -25.14 22.65
C GLU A 275 -7.27 -26.49 22.44
N ARG A 276 -8.53 -26.48 21.99
CA ARG A 276 -9.30 -27.69 21.66
C ARG A 276 -8.61 -28.51 20.55
N LEU A 277 -8.19 -27.87 19.47
CA LEU A 277 -7.49 -28.53 18.36
C LEU A 277 -6.16 -29.13 18.80
N GLU A 278 -5.41 -28.48 19.69
CA GLU A 278 -4.15 -29.02 20.18
C GLU A 278 -4.35 -30.27 21.06
N VAL A 279 -5.44 -30.32 21.85
CA VAL A 279 -5.84 -31.54 22.57
C VAL A 279 -6.20 -32.66 21.61
N GLU A 280 -6.94 -32.37 20.54
CA GLU A 280 -7.32 -33.36 19.54
C GLU A 280 -6.10 -33.90 18.77
N LYS A 281 -5.18 -33.00 18.38
CA LYS A 281 -3.90 -33.37 17.77
C LYS A 281 -3.09 -34.32 18.64
N ARG A 282 -2.98 -34.05 19.95
CA ARG A 282 -2.30 -34.96 20.90
C ARG A 282 -2.99 -36.32 20.96
N LYS A 283 -4.32 -36.36 20.93
CA LYS A 283 -5.10 -37.61 20.90
C LYS A 283 -4.79 -38.41 19.62
N TRP A 284 -4.78 -37.76 18.46
CA TRP A 284 -4.43 -38.39 17.19
C TRP A 284 -2.98 -38.90 17.15
N GLN A 285 -2.04 -38.13 17.69
CA GLN A 285 -0.65 -38.57 17.80
C GLN A 285 -0.51 -39.82 18.68
N LYS A 286 -1.24 -39.88 19.80
CA LYS A 286 -1.27 -41.07 20.66
C LYS A 286 -1.82 -42.29 19.92
N LEU A 287 -2.98 -42.17 19.27
CA LEU A 287 -3.59 -43.25 18.47
C LEU A 287 -2.67 -43.71 17.34
N TYR A 288 -1.99 -42.77 16.66
CA TYR A 288 -1.03 -43.09 15.62
C TYR A 288 0.17 -43.88 16.17
N SER A 289 0.69 -43.48 17.33
CA SER A 289 1.79 -44.18 17.99
C SER A 289 1.40 -45.59 18.48
N GLU A 290 0.15 -45.77 18.92
CA GLU A 290 -0.41 -47.08 19.29
C GLU A 290 -0.56 -47.97 18.05
N SER A 291 -1.11 -47.44 16.96
CA SER A 291 -1.22 -48.16 15.68
C SER A 291 0.14 -48.61 15.14
N LEU A 292 1.18 -47.78 15.26
CA LEU A 292 2.54 -48.16 14.86
C LEU A 292 3.10 -49.34 15.68
N LYS A 293 2.71 -49.48 16.96
CA LYS A 293 3.10 -50.61 17.81
C LYS A 293 2.30 -51.88 17.49
N GLU A 294 1.05 -51.75 17.08
CA GLU A 294 0.19 -52.89 16.73
C GLU A 294 0.54 -53.51 15.38
N LYS A 295 0.95 -52.71 14.39
CA LYS A 295 1.34 -53.18 13.05
C LYS A 295 2.34 -54.35 13.04
N PRO A 296 3.48 -54.31 13.75
CA PRO A 296 4.42 -55.42 13.77
C PRO A 296 3.86 -56.65 14.49
N ILE A 297 3.01 -56.49 15.51
CA ILE A 297 2.38 -57.60 16.24
C ILE A 297 1.41 -58.35 15.33
N ILE A 298 0.59 -57.63 14.56
CA ILE A 298 -0.34 -58.23 13.60
C ILE A 298 0.44 -58.97 12.50
N LYS A 299 1.56 -58.40 12.03
CA LYS A 299 2.40 -59.02 11.01
C LYS A 299 3.04 -60.32 11.51
N THR A 300 3.63 -60.33 12.71
CA THR A 300 4.25 -61.53 13.28
C THR A 300 3.23 -62.62 13.62
N GLN A 301 2.04 -62.25 14.12
CA GLN A 301 0.94 -63.20 14.32
C GLN A 301 0.44 -63.80 13.00
N GLY A 302 0.39 -63.01 11.92
CA GLY A 302 0.05 -63.49 10.59
C GLY A 302 1.08 -64.48 10.04
N GLU A 303 2.37 -64.14 10.15
CA GLU A 303 3.49 -64.98 9.71
C GLU A 303 3.54 -66.30 10.50
N SER A 304 3.32 -66.27 11.82
CA SER A 304 3.23 -67.48 12.65
C SER A 304 2.08 -68.39 12.23
N LYS A 305 0.88 -67.84 12.02
CA LYS A 305 -0.28 -68.63 11.56
C LYS A 305 -0.07 -69.23 10.17
N LEU A 306 0.59 -68.49 9.28
CA LEU A 306 0.93 -68.96 7.94
C LEU A 306 1.95 -70.11 7.99
N SER A 307 2.97 -69.98 8.86
CA SER A 307 3.97 -71.03 9.11
C SER A 307 3.33 -72.30 9.66
N ASP A 308 2.43 -72.18 10.63
CA ASP A 308 1.72 -73.33 11.21
C ASP A 308 0.83 -74.04 10.16
N ALA A 309 0.15 -73.28 9.32
CA ALA A 309 -0.65 -73.82 8.22
C ALA A 309 0.23 -74.56 7.20
N TYR A 310 1.41 -74.02 6.89
CA TYR A 310 2.36 -74.63 5.96
C TYR A 310 2.95 -75.94 6.52
N GLN A 311 3.30 -75.98 7.81
CA GLN A 311 3.76 -77.22 8.45
C GLN A 311 2.67 -78.30 8.44
N LYS A 312 1.42 -77.94 8.72
CA LYS A 312 0.29 -78.89 8.61
C LYS A 312 0.13 -79.41 7.19
N TYR A 313 0.26 -78.54 6.17
CA TYR A 313 0.22 -78.96 4.77
C TYR A 313 1.32 -79.99 4.46
N ILE A 314 2.58 -79.73 4.86
CA ILE A 314 3.70 -80.67 4.65
C ILE A 314 3.40 -82.02 5.30
N GLN A 315 2.99 -82.04 6.57
CA GLN A 315 2.66 -83.28 7.28
C GLN A 315 1.52 -84.06 6.60
N THR A 316 0.54 -83.36 6.06
CA THR A 316 -0.59 -83.99 5.35
C THR A 316 -0.14 -84.58 4.02
N LYS A 317 0.75 -83.87 3.31
CA LYS A 317 1.35 -84.33 2.05
C LYS A 317 2.23 -85.56 2.28
N GLU A 318 3.09 -85.56 3.29
CA GLU A 318 3.92 -86.72 3.64
C GLU A 318 3.08 -87.95 3.97
N LYS A 319 1.98 -87.79 4.72
CA LYS A 319 1.05 -88.88 5.00
C LYS A 319 0.40 -89.42 3.72
N TYR A 320 0.05 -88.54 2.80
CA TYR A 320 -0.54 -88.93 1.51
C TYR A 320 0.47 -89.67 0.62
N ASP A 321 1.70 -89.19 0.55
CA ASP A 321 2.79 -89.83 -0.20
C ASP A 321 3.12 -91.23 0.36
N GLN A 322 3.11 -91.38 1.70
CA GLN A 322 3.27 -92.69 2.36
C GLN A 322 2.11 -93.65 2.03
N LEU A 323 0.87 -93.15 1.99
CA LEU A 323 -0.30 -93.91 1.57
C LEU A 323 -0.18 -94.41 0.13
N ILE A 324 0.26 -93.54 -0.79
CA ILE A 324 0.51 -93.92 -2.19
C ILE A 324 1.58 -95.01 -2.28
N GLN A 325 2.70 -94.86 -1.56
CA GLN A 325 3.77 -95.86 -1.56
C GLN A 325 3.29 -97.22 -1.02
N ASN A 326 2.40 -97.23 -0.04
CA ASN A 326 1.83 -98.47 0.51
C ASN A 326 0.82 -99.14 -0.45
N ILE A 327 0.16 -98.37 -1.32
CA ILE A 327 -0.75 -98.92 -2.35
C ILE A 327 0.04 -99.52 -3.53
N GLN A 328 1.27 -99.06 -3.77
CA GLN A 328 2.13 -99.53 -4.87
C GLN A 328 2.99 -100.75 -4.53
N LYS A 329 3.00 -101.22 -3.27
CA LYS A 329 3.69 -102.44 -2.82
C LYS A 329 2.72 -103.61 -2.69
#